data_AF-A0A9X4MGE3-F1
#
_entry.id   AF-A0A9X4MGE3-F1
#
_cell.length_a   1.000
_cell.length_b   1.000
_cell.length_c   1.000
_cell.angle_alpha   90.00
_cell.angle_beta   90.00
_cell.angle_gamma   90.00
#
_symmetry.space_group_name_H-M   'P 1'
#
loop_
_entity.id
_entity.type
_entity.pdbx_description
1 polymer ?
#
loop_
_entity_poly.entity_id
_entity_poly.type
_entity_poly.pdbx_seq_one_letter_code
_entity_poly.pdbx_strand_id
1 'polypeptide(L)' 'MDDPTIPPTNNSSEQALRWSVIFRKVTNGFRSDWGRDLFADVRSIVNTGKRQGFSAFESILIALNPLKSLFSMC' A
#
# COMPACT_ATOMS: atom_id res chain seq x y z
N MET A 1 11.78 -14.82 23.59
CA MET A 1 11.01 -14.18 22.51
C MET A 1 12.01 -13.92 21.40
N ASP A 2 12.46 -14.98 20.76
CA ASP A 2 13.66 -14.94 19.92
C ASP A 2 13.41 -15.89 18.74
N ASP A 3 12.55 -15.46 17.82
CA ASP A 3 12.39 -16.13 16.54
C ASP A 3 13.47 -15.59 15.59
N PRO A 4 14.48 -16.40 15.22
CA PRO A 4 15.58 -15.96 14.36
C PRO A 4 15.14 -15.61 12.94
N THR A 5 13.91 -15.95 12.56
CA THR A 5 13.37 -15.70 11.22
C THR A 5 12.88 -14.27 11.02
N ILE A 6 12.73 -13.50 12.10
CA ILE A 6 12.32 -12.10 12.06
C ILE A 6 13.59 -11.24 12.10
N PRO A 7 13.98 -10.60 10.99
CA PRO A 7 15.10 -9.66 11.02
C PRO A 7 14.81 -8.57 12.06
N PRO A 8 15.80 -8.14 12.87
CA PRO A 8 15.62 -7.09 13.90
C PRO A 8 15.41 -5.69 13.28
N THR A 9 15.09 -5.61 11.99
CA THR A 9 15.07 -4.37 11.20
C THR A 9 13.63 -4.08 10.78
N ASN A 10 13.16 -2.89 11.13
CA ASN A 10 11.89 -2.32 10.67
C ASN A 10 11.99 -1.71 9.25
N ASN A 11 13.09 -1.95 8.52
CA ASN A 11 13.43 -1.26 7.27
C ASN A 11 12.33 -1.39 6.20
N SER A 12 11.67 -2.54 6.12
CA SER A 12 10.54 -2.75 5.18
C SER A 12 9.35 -1.84 5.51
N SER A 13 8.99 -1.73 6.79
CA SER A 13 7.93 -0.85 7.27
C SER A 13 8.29 0.63 7.05
N GLU A 14 9.52 1.02 7.35
CA GLU A 14 10.00 2.38 7.10
C GLU A 14 9.97 2.72 5.60
N GLN A 15 10.44 1.83 4.72
CA GLN A 15 10.39 2.02 3.27
C GLN A 15 8.96 2.18 2.76
N ALA A 16 8.01 1.41 3.30
CA ALA A 16 6.60 1.53 2.96
C ALA A 16 6.01 2.91 3.35
N LEU A 17 6.48 3.50 4.46
CA LEU A 17 6.02 4.81 4.94
C LEU A 17 6.72 6.00 4.29
N ARG A 18 7.99 5.85 3.88
CA ARG A 18 8.81 6.94 3.29
C ARG A 18 8.09 7.70 2.18
N TRP A 19 7.48 6.95 1.28
CA TRP A 19 6.74 7.54 0.16
C TRP A 19 5.55 8.40 0.62
N SER A 20 4.91 8.12 1.77
CA SER A 20 3.78 8.93 2.27
C SER A 20 4.27 10.22 2.89
N VAL A 21 5.41 10.16 3.60
CA VAL A 21 6.07 11.32 4.19
C VAL A 21 6.59 12.27 3.11
N ILE A 22 7.25 11.73 2.07
CA ILE A 22 7.70 12.50 0.91
C ILE A 22 6.52 13.14 0.19
N PHE A 23 5.46 12.37 -0.08
CA PHE A 23 4.25 12.90 -0.72
C PHE A 23 3.70 14.08 0.07
N ARG A 24 3.46 13.92 1.37
CA ARG A 24 2.94 15.00 2.24
C ARG A 24 3.85 16.21 2.27
N LYS A 25 5.18 16.02 2.26
CA LYS A 25 6.16 17.11 2.24
C LYS A 25 6.09 17.91 0.93
N VAL A 26 5.94 17.23 -0.20
CA VAL A 26 5.95 17.86 -1.53
C VAL A 26 4.60 18.49 -1.86
N THR A 27 3.50 17.82 -1.54
CA THR A 27 2.13 18.28 -1.89
C THR A 27 1.48 19.12 -0.80
N ASN A 28 2.13 19.23 0.37
CA ASN A 28 1.55 19.78 1.60
C ASN A 28 0.31 19.02 2.10
N GLY A 29 0.10 17.79 1.59
CA GLY A 29 -1.06 16.96 1.91
C GLY A 29 -2.31 17.32 1.09
N PHE A 30 -3.46 16.79 1.52
CA PHE A 30 -4.74 16.99 0.85
C PHE A 30 -5.59 18.03 1.61
N ARG A 31 -6.33 18.85 0.87
CA ARG A 31 -7.35 19.76 1.43
C ARG A 31 -8.72 19.11 1.61
N SER A 32 -8.94 17.99 0.93
CA SER A 32 -10.19 17.22 0.97
C SER A 32 -9.96 15.90 1.68
N ASP A 33 -10.83 15.57 2.64
CA ASP A 33 -10.82 14.28 3.31
C ASP A 33 -11.04 13.13 2.34
N TRP A 34 -11.93 13.33 1.36
CA TRP A 34 -12.16 12.33 0.32
C TRP A 34 -10.88 12.04 -0.48
N GLY A 35 -10.12 13.07 -0.85
CA GLY A 35 -8.85 12.90 -1.56
C GLY A 35 -7.76 12.22 -0.71
N ARG A 36 -7.75 12.50 0.59
CA ARG A 36 -6.88 11.83 1.57
C ARG A 36 -7.19 10.35 1.66
N ASP A 37 -8.47 9.99 1.78
CA ASP A 37 -8.91 8.60 1.91
C ASP A 37 -8.66 7.82 0.62
N LEU A 38 -9.03 8.39 -0.54
CA LEU A 38 -8.78 7.76 -1.84
C LEU A 38 -7.29 7.44 -2.05
N PHE A 39 -6.40 8.36 -1.70
CA PHE A 39 -4.96 8.12 -1.82
C PHE A 39 -4.48 6.99 -0.91
N ALA A 40 -4.99 6.92 0.32
CA ALA A 40 -4.66 5.84 1.25
C ALA A 40 -5.14 4.48 0.72
N ASP A 41 -6.36 4.42 0.18
CA ASP A 41 -6.94 3.20 -0.37
C ASP A 41 -6.18 2.69 -1.60
N VAL A 42 -5.94 3.56 -2.60
CA VAL A 42 -5.19 3.20 -3.80
C VAL A 42 -3.79 2.70 -3.43
N ARG A 43 -3.13 3.38 -2.50
CA ARG A 43 -1.80 2.98 -2.05
C ARG A 43 -1.80 1.65 -1.31
N SER A 44 -2.83 1.38 -0.51
CA SER A 44 -3.03 0.09 0.17
C SER A 44 -3.18 -1.04 -0.86
N ILE A 45 -4.03 -0.84 -1.87
CA ILE A 45 -4.26 -1.79 -2.96
C ILE A 45 -2.96 -2.07 -3.72
N VAL A 46 -2.24 -1.03 -4.14
CA VAL A 46 -0.99 -1.18 -4.92
C VAL A 46 0.10 -1.87 -4.10
N ASN A 47 0.26 -1.53 -2.81
CA ASN A 47 1.23 -2.21 -1.96
C ASN A 47 0.87 -3.69 -1.75
N THR A 48 -0.42 -3.99 -1.62
CA THR A 48 -0.92 -5.36 -1.44
C THR A 48 -0.68 -6.18 -2.71
N GLY A 49 -1.06 -5.66 -3.87
CA GLY A 49 -0.82 -6.34 -5.14
C GLY A 49 0.66 -6.49 -5.47
N LYS A 50 1.51 -5.50 -5.13
CA LYS A 50 2.96 -5.63 -5.27
C LYS A 50 3.54 -6.77 -4.43
N ARG A 51 3.01 -7.01 -3.22
CA ARG A 51 3.41 -8.17 -2.39
C ARG A 51 2.97 -9.51 -2.99
N GLN A 52 1.89 -9.50 -3.77
CA GLN A 52 1.38 -10.66 -4.49
C GLN A 52 1.99 -10.81 -5.90
N GLY A 53 2.92 -9.95 -6.30
CA GLY A 53 3.58 -9.99 -7.62
C GLY A 53 2.83 -9.28 -8.75
N PHE A 54 1.72 -8.59 -8.45
CA PHE A 54 0.96 -7.82 -9.43
C PHE A 54 1.56 -6.43 -9.66
N SER A 55 1.43 -5.94 -10.89
CA SER A 55 1.68 -4.53 -11.21
C SER A 55 0.63 -3.61 -10.56
N ALA A 56 0.94 -2.32 -10.46
CA ALA A 56 0.01 -1.34 -9.91
C ALA A 56 -1.32 -1.29 -10.70
N PHE A 57 -1.23 -1.39 -12.03
CA PHE A 57 -2.41 -1.38 -12.90
C PHE A 57 -3.29 -2.62 -12.69
N GLU A 58 -2.69 -3.81 -12.65
CA GLU A 58 -3.43 -5.05 -12.35
C GLU A 58 -4.07 -5.01 -10.97
N SER A 59 -3.35 -4.48 -9.97
CA SER A 59 -3.88 -4.34 -8.61
C SER A 59 -5.13 -3.46 -8.57
N ILE A 60 -5.12 -2.35 -9.29
CA ILE A 60 -6.27 -1.43 -9.41
C ILE A 60 -7.42 -2.12 -10.16
N LEU A 61 -7.14 -2.80 -11.27
CA LEU A 61 -8.15 -3.54 -12.03
C LEU A 61 -8.81 -4.64 -11.20
N ILE A 62 -8.03 -5.37 -10.39
CA ILE A 62 -8.56 -6.38 -9.48
C ILE A 62 -9.44 -5.73 -8.43
N ALA A 63 -8.99 -4.63 -7.79
CA ALA A 63 -9.78 -3.94 -6.77
C ALA A 63 -11.11 -3.36 -7.30
N LEU A 64 -11.16 -2.97 -8.58
CA LEU A 64 -12.37 -2.49 -9.24
C LEU A 64 -13.25 -3.63 -9.79
N ASN A 65 -12.76 -4.86 -9.80
CA ASN A 65 -13.51 -6.00 -10.32
C ASN A 65 -14.39 -6.60 -9.21
N PRO A 66 -15.73 -6.51 -9.32
CA PRO A 66 -16.65 -7.00 -8.29
C PRO A 66 -16.60 -8.52 -8.10
N LEU A 67 -15.97 -9.27 -9.02
CA LEU A 67 -15.86 -10.74 -8.98
C LEU A 67 -14.46 -11.24 -8.57
N LYS A 68 -13.47 -10.36 -8.38
CA LYS A 68 -12.11 -10.74 -7.97
C LYS A 68 -11.66 -9.89 -6.79
N SER A 69 -11.65 -10.48 -5.59
CA SER A 69 -11.07 -9.83 -4.41
C SER A 69 -9.57 -10.11 -4.34
N LEU A 70 -8.77 -9.05 -4.13
CA LEU A 70 -7.34 -9.13 -3.82
C LEU A 70 -7.04 -9.89 -2.51
N PHE A 71 -8.07 -10.09 -1.68
CA PHE A 71 -8.00 -10.88 -0.43
C PHE A 71 -8.36 -12.37 -0.63
N SER A 72 -8.84 -12.78 -1.81
CA SER A 72 -9.29 -14.15 -2.07
C SER A 72 -8.19 -15.10 -2.54
N MET A 73 -6.94 -14.64 -2.67
CA MET A 73 -5.76 -15.42 -3.07
C MET A 73 -4.75 -15.58 -1.92
N CYS A 74 -5.24 -15.70 -0.68
CA CYS A 74 -4.48 -16.18 0.47
C CYS A 74 -5.10 -17.48 0.97
#